data_AF-A0A844YI69-F1
#
_entry.id   AF-A0A844YI69-F1
#
_cell.length_a   1.000
_cell.length_b   1.000
_cell.length_c   1.000
_cell.angle_alpha   90.00
_cell.angle_beta   90.00
_cell.angle_gamma   90.00
#
_symmetry.space_group_name_H-M   'P 1'
#
loop_
_entity.id
_entity.type
_entity.pdbx_description
1 polymer ?
#
loop_
_entity_poly.entity_id
_entity_poly.type
_entity_poly.pdbx_seq_one_letter_code
_entity_poly.pdbx_strand_id
1 'polypeptide(L)'
;MPRLIDCQDPGTATLEEALDALDAGGFASRDEESLAGASLALRRLSNNREFFGDMLVDRLSATRPSEAETANGYGPQSIILSQARNGYFLRANIWPSPRDSVFASSGAETFVYGVPHDHNFSFLTVGYFGPGYRSAYYEYEYADTIGCEGEKPGLRFIEESALEEGKMQLYRAHIDIHDQIPPESMSVSLNVIEVDEASCWLDQYGFDLESGAITGTINPNATETFLQVAVGLGGAEAIDLADRFGRTHPSERIRLASFAARAHLCGDVATREAVWAEAERNSGSLLVARVADRQRRALEIA
;
A
#
# COMPACT_ATOMS: atom_id res chain seq x y z
N MET A 1 -16.18 0.98 -3.99
CA MET A 1 -15.71 1.91 -5.05
C MET A 1 -15.24 3.15 -4.36
N PRO A 2 -14.12 3.73 -4.81
CA PRO A 2 -13.63 5.00 -4.30
C PRO A 2 -14.73 6.05 -4.30
N ARG A 3 -14.82 6.83 -3.23
CA ARG A 3 -15.79 7.91 -3.11
C ARG A 3 -15.49 8.95 -4.18
N LEU A 4 -16.44 9.21 -5.07
CA LEU A 4 -16.31 10.31 -6.03
C LEU A 4 -16.29 11.65 -5.27
N ILE A 5 -15.35 12.51 -5.63
CA ILE A 5 -15.23 13.86 -5.05
C ILE A 5 -15.60 14.88 -6.11
N ASP A 6 -16.74 15.53 -5.90
CA ASP A 6 -17.17 16.65 -6.74
C ASP A 6 -16.60 17.95 -6.18
N CYS A 7 -15.45 18.35 -6.72
CA CYS A 7 -14.79 19.61 -6.42
C CYS A 7 -14.61 20.37 -7.73
N GLN A 8 -15.42 21.41 -7.94
CA GLN A 8 -15.36 22.30 -9.10
C GLN A 8 -14.71 23.62 -8.69
N ASP A 9 -13.50 23.88 -9.18
CA ASP A 9 -12.79 25.14 -8.99
C ASP A 9 -11.93 25.38 -10.25
N PRO A 10 -12.02 26.55 -10.91
CA PRO A 10 -11.25 26.86 -12.11
C PRO A 10 -9.86 27.43 -11.80
N GLY A 11 -9.54 27.66 -10.52
CA GLY A 11 -8.26 28.22 -10.11
C GLY A 11 -7.12 27.25 -10.38
N THR A 12 -5.93 27.81 -10.53
CA THR A 12 -4.68 27.05 -10.68
C THR A 12 -3.78 27.32 -9.48
N ALA A 13 -2.97 26.34 -9.09
CA ALA A 13 -1.94 26.49 -8.08
C ALA A 13 -0.62 25.90 -8.58
N THR A 14 0.49 26.48 -8.15
CA THR A 14 1.81 25.83 -8.20
C THR A 14 1.86 24.66 -7.20
N LEU A 15 2.88 23.80 -7.31
CA LEU A 15 3.11 22.75 -6.33
C LEU A 15 3.34 23.33 -4.93
N GLU A 16 4.09 24.44 -4.82
CA GLU A 16 4.34 25.12 -3.53
C GLU A 16 3.06 25.64 -2.90
N GLU A 17 2.21 26.35 -3.65
CA GLU A 17 0.92 26.85 -3.15
C GLU A 17 -0.02 25.71 -2.74
N ALA A 18 -0.01 24.58 -3.45
CA ALA A 18 -0.80 23.41 -3.09
C ALA A 18 -0.29 22.76 -1.79
N LEU A 19 1.02 22.69 -1.60
CA LEU A 19 1.63 22.19 -0.36
C LEU A 19 1.35 23.14 0.81
N ASP A 20 1.44 24.46 0.63
CA ASP A 20 1.10 25.43 1.67
C ASP A 20 -0.37 25.31 2.10
N ALA A 21 -1.27 25.13 1.13
CA ALA A 21 -2.70 24.94 1.40
C ALA A 21 -2.97 23.63 2.18
N LEU A 22 -2.27 22.55 1.84
CA LEU A 22 -2.37 21.28 2.56
C LEU A 22 -1.71 21.35 3.94
N ASP A 23 -0.56 22.02 4.08
CA ASP A 23 0.13 22.17 5.36
C ASP A 23 -0.69 22.98 6.36
N ALA A 24 -1.52 23.92 5.90
CA ALA A 24 -2.41 24.70 6.76
C ALA A 24 -3.50 23.86 7.47
N GLY A 25 -3.98 22.78 6.85
CA GLY A 25 -5.06 21.94 7.37
C GLY A 25 -4.69 20.48 7.68
N GLY A 26 -3.55 20.01 7.17
CA GLY A 26 -3.19 18.60 7.12
C GLY A 26 -4.09 17.79 6.19
N PHE A 27 -3.89 16.48 6.15
CA PHE A 27 -4.81 15.57 5.48
C PHE A 27 -5.22 14.43 6.41
N ALA A 28 -6.51 14.37 6.73
CA ALA A 28 -7.16 13.25 7.40
C ALA A 28 -8.40 12.86 6.58
N SER A 29 -8.38 11.67 5.97
CA SER A 29 -9.39 11.31 4.96
C SER A 29 -10.81 11.17 5.52
N ARG A 30 -10.92 10.94 6.83
CA ARG A 30 -12.20 10.79 7.55
C ARG A 30 -12.75 12.10 8.08
N ASP A 31 -11.96 13.17 8.05
CA ASP A 31 -12.42 14.50 8.42
C ASP A 31 -12.87 15.26 7.16
N GLU A 32 -14.16 15.62 7.11
CA GLU A 32 -14.75 16.24 5.91
C GLU A 32 -14.18 17.63 5.62
N GLU A 33 -13.76 18.38 6.63
CA GLU A 33 -13.13 19.70 6.45
C GLU A 33 -11.73 19.56 5.86
N SER A 34 -10.90 18.70 6.44
CA SER A 34 -9.58 18.35 5.90
C SER A 34 -9.68 17.79 4.47
N LEU A 35 -10.62 16.87 4.21
CA LEU A 35 -10.86 16.31 2.88
C LEU A 35 -11.27 17.40 1.87
N ALA A 36 -12.15 18.32 2.25
CA ALA A 36 -12.55 19.42 1.37
C ALA A 36 -11.38 20.35 1.03
N GLY A 37 -10.55 20.69 2.03
CA GLY A 37 -9.34 21.49 1.83
C GLY A 37 -8.34 20.81 0.90
N ALA A 38 -8.06 19.53 1.13
CA ALA A 38 -7.18 18.74 0.28
C ALA A 38 -7.71 18.57 -1.15
N SER A 39 -9.03 18.42 -1.29
CA SER A 39 -9.70 18.35 -2.60
C SER A 39 -9.54 19.64 -3.39
N LEU A 40 -9.70 20.79 -2.75
CA LEU A 40 -9.50 22.09 -3.39
C LEU A 40 -8.04 22.31 -3.79
N ALA A 41 -7.09 22.00 -2.92
CA ALA A 41 -5.66 22.12 -3.21
C ALA A 41 -5.25 21.23 -4.38
N LEU A 42 -5.65 19.95 -4.36
CA LEU A 42 -5.35 18.99 -5.43
C LEU A 42 -6.04 19.38 -6.75
N ARG A 43 -7.28 19.89 -6.70
CA ARG A 43 -7.99 20.41 -7.88
C ARG A 43 -7.18 21.52 -8.54
N ARG A 44 -6.78 22.53 -7.78
CA ARG A 44 -6.03 23.68 -8.30
C ARG A 44 -4.66 23.29 -8.85
N LEU A 45 -3.97 22.36 -8.19
CA LEU A 45 -2.72 21.81 -8.71
C LEU A 45 -2.96 21.06 -10.04
N SER A 46 -4.02 20.24 -10.12
CA SER A 46 -4.33 19.48 -11.33
C SER A 46 -4.71 20.35 -12.54
N ASN A 47 -5.23 21.55 -12.28
CA ASN A 47 -5.53 22.54 -13.30
C ASN A 47 -4.26 23.21 -13.86
N ASN A 48 -3.15 23.19 -13.13
CA ASN A 48 -1.87 23.67 -13.63
C ASN A 48 -1.28 22.64 -14.61
N ARG A 49 -1.34 22.94 -15.90
CA ARG A 49 -0.93 22.02 -16.99
C ARG A 49 0.57 22.05 -17.29
N GLU A 50 1.31 22.96 -16.68
CA GLU A 50 2.71 23.22 -16.99
C GLU A 50 3.64 22.59 -15.95
N PHE A 51 3.27 22.63 -14.66
CA PHE A 51 4.18 22.28 -13.55
C PHE A 51 4.83 20.89 -13.69
N PHE A 52 4.06 19.89 -14.12
CA PHE A 52 4.56 18.51 -14.16
C PHE A 52 5.55 18.33 -15.31
N GLY A 53 5.28 18.94 -16.46
CA GLY A 53 6.18 18.92 -17.61
C GLY A 53 7.50 19.62 -17.29
N ASP A 54 7.44 20.83 -16.73
CA ASP A 54 8.62 21.59 -16.33
C ASP A 54 9.46 20.83 -15.30
N MET A 55 8.81 20.25 -14.28
CA MET A 55 9.47 19.42 -13.27
C MET A 55 10.17 18.21 -13.91
N LEU A 56 9.54 17.52 -14.86
CA LEU A 56 10.16 16.38 -15.54
C LEU A 56 11.35 16.81 -16.41
N VAL A 57 11.25 17.94 -17.11
CA VAL A 57 12.35 18.49 -17.92
C VAL A 57 13.54 18.84 -17.04
N ASP A 58 13.31 19.49 -15.90
CA ASP A 58 14.36 19.84 -14.95
C ASP A 58 15.05 18.58 -14.40
N ARG A 59 14.28 17.55 -14.02
CA ARG A 59 14.82 16.26 -13.56
C ARG A 59 15.65 15.56 -14.63
N LEU A 60 15.16 15.49 -15.87
CA LEU A 60 15.86 14.84 -16.99
C LEU A 60 17.12 15.59 -17.42
N SER A 61 17.14 16.92 -17.22
CA SER A 61 18.28 17.77 -17.54
C SER A 61 19.34 17.81 -16.42
N ALA A 62 19.02 17.30 -15.22
CA ALA A 62 19.94 17.28 -14.10
C ALA A 62 21.12 16.32 -14.36
N THR A 63 22.33 16.78 -14.05
CA THR A 63 23.57 15.99 -14.24
C THR A 63 23.81 14.93 -13.16
N ARG A 64 23.03 14.97 -12.08
CA ARG A 64 23.03 13.99 -10.98
C ARG A 64 21.60 13.76 -10.49
N PRO A 65 21.23 12.52 -10.17
CA PRO A 65 19.97 12.27 -9.47
C PRO A 65 20.03 12.93 -8.09
N SER A 66 18.93 13.54 -7.69
CA SER A 66 18.72 14.05 -6.34
C SER A 66 18.61 12.91 -5.32
N GLU A 67 18.89 13.19 -4.04
CA GLU A 67 18.70 12.21 -2.95
C GLU A 67 17.23 11.74 -2.83
N ALA A 68 16.28 12.56 -3.25
CA ALA A 68 14.86 12.19 -3.30
C ALA A 68 14.55 11.17 -4.42
N GLU A 69 15.30 11.18 -5.52
CA GLU A 69 15.16 10.24 -6.62
C GLU A 69 15.78 8.87 -6.30
N THR A 70 16.84 8.82 -5.51
CA THR A 70 17.44 7.56 -5.05
C THR A 70 16.66 6.89 -3.92
N ALA A 71 15.82 7.63 -3.21
CA ALA A 71 14.99 7.15 -2.10
C ALA A 71 13.58 6.68 -2.52
N ASN A 72 13.26 6.65 -3.81
CA ASN A 72 11.91 6.38 -4.28
C ASN A 72 11.49 4.92 -4.08
N GLY A 73 10.77 4.64 -2.98
CA GLY A 73 10.27 3.30 -2.63
C GLY A 73 8.99 2.87 -3.35
N TYR A 74 8.41 3.67 -4.26
CA TYR A 74 7.05 3.47 -4.77
C TYR A 74 6.96 2.92 -6.21
N GLY A 75 7.99 2.21 -6.66
CA GLY A 75 8.04 1.63 -8.01
C GLY A 75 8.40 2.65 -9.10
N PRO A 76 8.78 2.19 -10.30
CA PRO A 76 9.30 3.04 -11.37
C PRO A 76 8.28 4.06 -11.93
N GLN A 77 6.99 3.84 -11.70
CA GLN A 77 5.90 4.72 -12.12
C GLN A 77 5.59 5.88 -11.18
N SER A 78 5.99 5.77 -9.91
CA SER A 78 5.64 6.77 -8.91
C SER A 78 6.72 7.82 -8.82
N ILE A 79 6.34 9.08 -8.77
CA ILE A 79 7.23 10.22 -8.58
C ILE A 79 6.78 10.94 -7.32
N ILE A 80 7.62 10.94 -6.29
CA ILE A 80 7.38 11.70 -5.06
C ILE A 80 7.53 13.19 -5.38
N LEU A 81 6.47 13.95 -5.07
CA LEU A 81 6.38 15.40 -5.27
C LEU A 81 6.65 16.16 -3.97
N SER A 82 6.40 15.54 -2.81
CA SER A 82 6.75 16.08 -1.50
C SER A 82 7.21 14.99 -0.54
N GLN A 83 8.05 15.34 0.42
CA GLN A 83 8.26 14.49 1.59
C GLN A 83 6.98 14.38 2.42
N ALA A 84 6.96 13.45 3.38
CA ALA A 84 5.88 13.37 4.38
C ALA A 84 5.86 14.64 5.25
N ARG A 85 4.69 15.25 5.38
CA ARG A 85 4.44 16.50 6.12
C ARG A 85 2.99 16.49 6.61
N ASN A 86 2.75 16.98 7.82
CA ASN A 86 1.41 17.19 8.40
C ASN A 86 0.33 16.13 8.03
N GLY A 87 0.67 14.84 8.17
CA GLY A 87 -0.26 13.73 7.89
C GLY A 87 -0.42 13.35 6.42
N TYR A 88 0.44 13.83 5.50
CA TYR A 88 0.36 13.48 4.08
C TYR A 88 1.70 13.48 3.34
N PHE A 89 1.69 12.96 2.11
CA PHE A 89 2.66 13.33 1.06
C PHE A 89 2.00 13.33 -0.32
N LEU A 90 2.61 14.01 -1.31
CA LEU A 90 2.16 14.01 -2.69
C LEU A 90 3.01 13.10 -3.56
N ARG A 91 2.35 12.42 -4.49
CA ARG A 91 2.99 11.71 -5.59
C ARG A 91 2.25 11.89 -6.90
N ALA A 92 2.96 11.79 -8.01
CA ALA A 92 2.40 11.54 -9.33
C ALA A 92 2.64 10.08 -9.71
N ASN A 93 1.67 9.42 -10.33
CA ASN A 93 1.86 8.11 -10.93
C ASN A 93 1.76 8.24 -12.44
N ILE A 94 2.74 7.70 -13.16
CA ILE A 94 2.74 7.58 -14.62
C ILE A 94 2.18 6.21 -14.99
N TRP A 95 1.26 6.18 -15.93
CA TRP A 95 0.53 4.99 -16.35
C TRP A 95 0.83 4.70 -17.81
N PRO A 96 1.87 3.88 -18.12
CA PRO A 96 2.15 3.46 -19.48
C PRO A 96 1.02 2.61 -20.05
N SER A 97 0.72 2.83 -21.32
CA SER A 97 -0.18 1.99 -22.11
C SER A 97 0.56 0.76 -22.66
N PRO A 98 -0.17 -0.26 -23.15
CA PRO A 98 0.43 -1.39 -23.84
C PRO A 98 1.20 -1.03 -25.12
N ARG A 99 1.04 0.20 -25.62
CA ARG A 99 1.76 0.73 -26.80
C ARG A 99 3.12 1.33 -26.45
N ASP A 100 3.39 1.58 -25.17
CA ASP A 100 4.63 2.20 -24.72
C ASP A 100 5.75 1.16 -24.56
N SER A 101 6.96 1.49 -25.01
CA SER A 101 8.11 0.57 -24.98
C SER A 101 8.42 0.07 -23.57
N VAL A 102 8.28 0.95 -22.57
CA VAL A 102 8.52 0.61 -21.16
C VAL A 102 7.54 -0.44 -20.64
N PHE A 103 6.28 -0.42 -21.12
CA PHE A 103 5.31 -1.45 -20.79
C PHE A 103 5.74 -2.81 -21.33
N ALA A 104 6.14 -2.85 -22.61
CA ALA A 104 6.59 -4.07 -23.24
C ALA A 104 7.87 -4.66 -22.60
N SER A 105 8.79 -3.81 -22.12
CA SER A 105 10.03 -4.27 -21.49
C SER A 105 9.87 -4.69 -20.03
N SER A 106 8.98 -4.06 -19.27
CA SER A 106 8.86 -4.26 -17.82
C SER A 106 7.68 -5.13 -17.42
N GLY A 107 6.71 -5.33 -18.30
CA GLY A 107 5.48 -6.08 -18.01
C GLY A 107 4.45 -5.27 -17.21
N ALA A 108 3.22 -5.76 -17.20
CA ALA A 108 2.06 -5.07 -16.64
C ALA A 108 2.14 -4.91 -15.11
N GLU A 109 2.58 -5.95 -14.40
CA GLU A 109 2.66 -5.99 -12.93
C GLU A 109 3.63 -4.95 -12.35
N THR A 110 4.69 -4.60 -13.09
CA THR A 110 5.62 -3.52 -12.70
C THR A 110 4.88 -2.20 -12.47
N PHE A 111 3.82 -1.98 -13.25
CA PHE A 111 2.95 -0.80 -13.19
C PHE A 111 1.66 -1.06 -12.41
N VAL A 112 1.64 -2.10 -11.57
CA VAL A 112 0.50 -2.55 -10.73
C VAL A 112 -0.79 -2.87 -11.49
N TYR A 113 -0.69 -3.14 -12.80
CA TYR A 113 -1.83 -3.61 -13.58
C TYR A 113 -2.08 -5.10 -13.38
N GLY A 114 -3.36 -5.50 -13.29
CA GLY A 114 -3.73 -6.90 -13.07
C GLY A 114 -3.35 -7.41 -11.68
N VAL A 115 -3.15 -6.50 -10.72
CA VAL A 115 -2.79 -6.83 -9.33
C VAL A 115 -3.95 -6.34 -8.44
N PRO A 116 -4.99 -7.14 -8.19
CA PRO A 116 -6.10 -6.73 -7.35
C PRO A 116 -5.67 -6.59 -5.89
N HIS A 117 -5.85 -5.40 -5.31
CA HIS A 117 -5.43 -5.13 -3.93
C HIS A 117 -6.21 -4.02 -3.24
N ASP A 118 -6.15 -3.99 -1.91
CA ASP A 118 -6.57 -2.86 -1.07
C ASP A 118 -5.36 -2.02 -0.60
N HIS A 119 -5.62 -1.03 0.27
CA HIS A 119 -4.60 -0.19 0.90
C HIS A 119 -4.84 -0.07 2.40
N ASN A 120 -3.78 0.10 3.17
CA ASN A 120 -3.82 0.40 4.62
C ASN A 120 -3.73 1.91 4.91
N PHE A 121 -3.88 2.71 3.87
CA PHE A 121 -3.96 4.16 3.90
C PHE A 121 -5.04 4.61 2.92
N SER A 122 -5.67 5.75 3.22
CA SER A 122 -6.56 6.39 2.26
C SER A 122 -5.74 7.34 1.38
N PHE A 123 -6.26 7.62 0.18
CA PHE A 123 -5.66 8.63 -0.66
C PHE A 123 -6.66 9.30 -1.58
N LEU A 124 -6.49 10.60 -1.75
CA LEU A 124 -7.19 11.37 -2.76
C LEU A 124 -6.40 11.29 -4.07
N THR A 125 -7.06 10.99 -5.17
CA THR A 125 -6.45 10.93 -6.50
C THR A 125 -7.23 11.75 -7.52
N VAL A 126 -6.54 12.33 -8.49
CA VAL A 126 -7.12 13.02 -9.63
C VAL A 126 -6.43 12.62 -10.92
N GLY A 127 -7.20 12.38 -11.98
CA GLY A 127 -6.67 12.22 -13.33
C GLY A 127 -6.04 13.53 -13.81
N TYR A 128 -4.76 13.50 -14.15
CA TYR A 128 -4.01 14.69 -14.55
C TYR A 128 -3.77 14.74 -16.05
N PHE A 129 -3.21 13.70 -16.66
CA PHE A 129 -2.89 13.72 -18.09
C PHE A 129 -3.34 12.43 -18.75
N GLY A 130 -3.76 12.52 -20.02
CA GLY A 130 -4.15 11.37 -20.83
C GLY A 130 -5.55 10.85 -20.50
N PRO A 131 -5.97 9.73 -21.14
CA PRO A 131 -7.30 9.16 -20.96
C PRO A 131 -7.55 8.54 -19.58
N GLY A 132 -6.49 8.29 -18.79
CA GLY A 132 -6.58 7.67 -17.47
C GLY A 132 -6.65 6.15 -17.52
N TYR A 133 -6.16 5.50 -16.48
CA TYR A 133 -6.31 4.05 -16.31
C TYR A 133 -7.76 3.72 -15.92
N ARG A 134 -8.18 2.50 -16.21
CA ARG A 134 -9.46 1.95 -15.75
C ARG A 134 -9.23 1.08 -14.54
N SER A 135 -10.22 0.96 -13.67
CA SER A 135 -10.18 -0.03 -12.59
C SER A 135 -11.50 -0.74 -12.46
N ALA A 136 -11.43 -2.05 -12.19
CA ALA A 136 -12.54 -2.80 -11.61
C ALA A 136 -12.48 -2.64 -10.08
N TYR A 137 -13.58 -2.19 -9.48
CA TYR A 137 -13.66 -1.92 -8.05
C TYR A 137 -14.46 -2.98 -7.31
N TYR A 138 -13.91 -3.39 -6.19
CA TYR A 138 -14.55 -4.30 -5.24
C TYR A 138 -14.53 -3.69 -3.84
N GLU A 139 -15.38 -4.21 -2.97
CA GLU A 139 -15.36 -3.91 -1.53
C GLU A 139 -15.41 -5.21 -0.72
N TYR A 140 -14.90 -5.14 0.51
CA TYR A 140 -14.95 -6.22 1.50
C TYR A 140 -14.94 -5.65 2.93
N GLU A 141 -15.23 -6.47 3.92
CA GLU A 141 -15.24 -6.08 5.34
C GLU A 141 -13.91 -6.47 6.02
N TYR A 142 -12.97 -5.52 6.10
CA TYR A 142 -11.66 -5.75 6.73
C TYR A 142 -11.77 -6.15 8.20
N ALA A 143 -12.69 -5.54 8.96
CA ALA A 143 -12.83 -5.79 10.39
C ALA A 143 -13.23 -7.24 10.72
N ASP A 144 -13.92 -7.91 9.79
CA ASP A 144 -14.34 -9.31 9.89
C ASP A 144 -13.36 -10.28 9.22
N THR A 145 -12.31 -9.76 8.58
CA THR A 145 -11.31 -10.53 7.84
C THR A 145 -10.16 -10.92 8.77
N ILE A 146 -9.81 -12.21 8.79
CA ILE A 146 -8.70 -12.71 9.60
C ILE A 146 -7.34 -12.39 8.94
N GLY A 147 -7.29 -12.37 7.61
CA GLY A 147 -6.08 -12.04 6.83
C GLY A 147 -5.26 -13.23 6.38
N CYS A 148 -5.79 -14.45 6.49
CA CYS A 148 -5.06 -15.66 6.08
C CYS A 148 -5.05 -15.82 4.56
N GLU A 149 -3.91 -16.24 4.00
CA GLU A 149 -3.86 -16.70 2.61
C GLU A 149 -4.86 -17.86 2.37
N GLY A 150 -5.67 -17.70 1.33
CA GLY A 150 -6.78 -18.60 0.96
C GLY A 150 -8.12 -18.27 1.63
N GLU A 151 -8.15 -17.33 2.57
CA GLU A 151 -9.41 -16.83 3.15
C GLU A 151 -10.24 -16.10 2.10
N LYS A 152 -11.56 -16.27 2.15
CA LYS A 152 -12.51 -15.64 1.24
C LYS A 152 -13.35 -14.62 2.00
N PRO A 153 -13.00 -13.33 1.97
CA PRO A 153 -13.71 -12.31 2.76
C PRO A 153 -15.03 -11.84 2.14
N GLY A 154 -15.46 -12.43 1.02
CA GLY A 154 -16.72 -12.07 0.36
C GLY A 154 -16.61 -10.80 -0.48
N LEU A 155 -15.73 -10.80 -1.48
CA LEU A 155 -15.53 -9.67 -2.39
C LEU A 155 -16.83 -9.31 -3.11
N ARG A 156 -17.19 -8.02 -3.06
CA ARG A 156 -18.37 -7.49 -3.75
C ARG A 156 -17.94 -6.56 -4.88
N PHE A 157 -18.17 -6.98 -6.12
CA PHE A 157 -18.00 -6.12 -7.28
C PHE A 157 -18.93 -4.90 -7.19
N ILE A 158 -18.39 -3.73 -7.51
CA ILE A 158 -19.12 -2.46 -7.48
C ILE A 158 -19.35 -1.96 -8.89
N GLU A 159 -18.26 -1.64 -9.60
CA GLU A 159 -18.30 -1.15 -10.98
C GLU A 159 -16.90 -1.21 -11.62
N GLU A 160 -16.85 -0.93 -12.92
CA GLU A 160 -15.62 -0.54 -13.60
C GLU A 160 -15.70 0.93 -14.01
N SER A 161 -14.65 1.71 -13.73
CA SER A 161 -14.62 3.12 -14.13
C SER A 161 -13.21 3.59 -14.49
N ALA A 162 -13.10 4.58 -15.38
CA ALA A 162 -11.83 5.24 -15.71
C ALA A 162 -11.57 6.42 -14.75
N LEU A 163 -10.30 6.66 -14.40
CA LEU A 163 -9.84 7.90 -13.75
C LEU A 163 -9.44 8.92 -14.83
N GLU A 164 -10.44 9.43 -15.55
CA GLU A 164 -10.27 10.40 -16.64
C GLU A 164 -9.71 11.74 -16.14
N GLU A 165 -9.18 12.55 -17.05
CA GLU A 165 -8.67 13.89 -16.73
C GLU A 165 -9.70 14.72 -15.94
N GLY A 166 -9.27 15.27 -14.80
CA GLY A 166 -10.08 16.05 -13.89
C GLY A 166 -10.99 15.23 -12.97
N LYS A 167 -11.24 13.93 -13.22
CA LYS A 167 -12.01 13.10 -12.29
C LYS A 167 -11.21 12.90 -11.00
N MET A 168 -11.87 13.13 -9.85
CA MET A 168 -11.25 13.03 -8.53
C MET A 168 -11.99 12.00 -7.66
N GLN A 169 -11.23 11.18 -6.95
CA GLN A 169 -11.74 10.11 -6.12
C GLN A 169 -10.94 9.99 -4.82
N LEU A 170 -11.63 9.63 -3.73
CA LEU A 170 -11.01 9.20 -2.47
C LEU A 170 -11.05 7.68 -2.38
N TYR A 171 -9.89 7.04 -2.43
CA TYR A 171 -9.72 5.64 -2.07
C TYR A 171 -9.67 5.52 -0.56
N ARG A 172 -10.49 4.62 0.00
CA ARG A 172 -10.61 4.44 1.44
C ARG A 172 -9.82 3.21 1.88
N ALA A 173 -8.95 3.41 2.86
CA ALA A 173 -8.19 2.33 3.48
C ALA A 173 -9.11 1.16 3.87
N HIS A 174 -8.68 -0.07 3.57
CA HIS A 174 -9.31 -1.31 4.01
C HIS A 174 -10.78 -1.50 3.58
N ILE A 175 -11.23 -0.76 2.57
CA ILE A 175 -12.58 -0.86 2.02
C ILE A 175 -12.51 -1.05 0.52
N ASP A 176 -11.78 -0.17 -0.16
CA ASP A 176 -11.73 -0.16 -1.62
C ASP A 176 -10.62 -1.08 -2.13
N ILE A 177 -11.02 -2.11 -2.89
CA ILE A 177 -10.13 -2.94 -3.70
C ILE A 177 -10.18 -2.43 -5.14
N HIS A 178 -9.02 -2.35 -5.78
CA HIS A 178 -8.92 -2.03 -7.20
C HIS A 178 -8.10 -3.06 -7.98
N ASP A 179 -8.56 -3.38 -9.18
CA ASP A 179 -7.76 -4.05 -10.19
C ASP A 179 -7.57 -3.11 -11.37
N GLN A 180 -6.33 -2.69 -11.59
CA GLN A 180 -6.00 -1.62 -12.52
C GLN A 180 -5.75 -2.17 -13.92
N ILE A 181 -6.36 -1.53 -14.89
CA ILE A 181 -6.32 -1.86 -16.31
C ILE A 181 -5.59 -0.73 -17.04
N PRO A 182 -4.59 -1.05 -17.88
CA PRO A 182 -3.80 -0.04 -18.58
C PRO A 182 -4.65 0.94 -19.39
N PRO A 183 -4.25 2.22 -19.47
CA PRO A 183 -4.93 3.21 -20.29
C PRO A 183 -4.67 2.96 -21.79
N GLU A 184 -5.45 3.62 -22.65
CA GLU A 184 -5.23 3.56 -24.11
C GLU A 184 -3.91 4.24 -24.54
N SER A 185 -3.50 5.29 -23.82
CA SER A 185 -2.23 5.99 -24.01
C SER A 185 -1.66 6.43 -22.66
N MET A 186 -0.37 6.75 -22.65
CA MET A 186 0.33 7.20 -21.44
C MET A 186 -0.49 8.26 -20.69
N SER A 187 -0.74 7.98 -19.41
CA SER A 187 -1.56 8.83 -18.55
C SER A 187 -0.82 9.18 -17.26
N VAL A 188 -1.29 10.18 -16.54
CA VAL A 188 -0.73 10.59 -15.23
C VAL A 188 -1.87 10.85 -14.27
N SER A 189 -1.72 10.41 -13.02
CA SER A 189 -2.58 10.82 -11.92
C SER A 189 -1.77 11.50 -10.81
N LEU A 190 -2.38 12.43 -10.09
CA LEU A 190 -1.80 13.03 -8.89
C LEU A 190 -2.51 12.51 -7.66
N ASN A 191 -1.75 12.25 -6.59
CA ASN A 191 -2.29 11.70 -5.35
C ASN A 191 -1.83 12.53 -4.14
N VAL A 192 -2.75 12.75 -3.20
CA VAL A 192 -2.45 13.10 -1.80
C VAL A 192 -2.65 11.84 -0.97
N ILE A 193 -1.56 11.30 -0.43
CA ILE A 193 -1.56 10.07 0.37
C ILE A 193 -1.63 10.45 1.85
N GLU A 194 -2.58 9.88 2.58
CA GLU A 194 -2.65 10.02 4.04
C GLU A 194 -1.49 9.25 4.68
N VAL A 195 -0.82 9.89 5.64
CA VAL A 195 0.28 9.31 6.43
C VAL A 195 -0.19 9.20 7.86
N ASP A 196 -0.43 7.95 8.28
CA ASP A 196 -0.64 7.58 9.67
C ASP A 196 0.49 6.64 10.11
N GLU A 197 1.18 6.97 11.20
CA GLU A 197 2.25 6.14 11.76
C GLU A 197 1.73 4.76 12.15
N ALA A 198 0.45 4.65 12.54
CA ALA A 198 -0.17 3.38 12.90
C ALA A 198 -0.40 2.46 11.69
N SER A 199 -0.51 3.02 10.46
CA SER A 199 -0.75 2.23 9.25
C SER A 199 0.34 1.20 8.99
N CYS A 200 1.59 1.43 9.43
CA CYS A 200 2.68 0.46 9.26
C CYS A 200 2.42 -0.89 9.98
N TRP A 201 1.47 -0.93 10.92
CA TRP A 201 1.06 -2.14 11.63
C TRP A 201 -0.16 -2.83 11.04
N LEU A 202 -0.83 -2.20 10.08
CA LEU A 202 -2.00 -2.72 9.38
C LEU A 202 -1.59 -3.32 8.04
N ASP A 203 -2.20 -4.44 7.67
CA ASP A 203 -1.82 -5.20 6.49
C ASP A 203 -2.64 -4.77 5.26
N GLN A 204 -2.00 -4.82 4.10
CA GLN A 204 -2.63 -4.71 2.79
C GLN A 204 -2.69 -6.09 2.19
N TYR A 205 -3.80 -6.44 1.53
CA TYR A 205 -4.00 -7.75 0.93
C TYR A 205 -4.07 -7.67 -0.59
N GLY A 206 -3.44 -8.65 -1.22
CA GLY A 206 -3.72 -9.03 -2.60
C GLY A 206 -4.90 -9.98 -2.67
N PHE A 207 -5.61 -9.95 -3.80
CA PHE A 207 -6.79 -10.78 -4.03
C PHE A 207 -6.74 -11.51 -5.36
N ASP A 208 -7.21 -12.75 -5.36
CA ASP A 208 -7.58 -13.49 -6.56
C ASP A 208 -9.08 -13.27 -6.80
N LEU A 209 -9.40 -12.52 -7.85
CA LEU A 209 -10.79 -12.18 -8.19
C LEU A 209 -11.59 -13.38 -8.71
N GLU A 210 -10.95 -14.43 -9.21
CA GLU A 210 -11.65 -15.63 -9.68
C GLU A 210 -12.10 -16.49 -8.50
N SER A 211 -11.19 -16.79 -7.57
CA SER A 211 -11.51 -17.61 -6.40
C SER A 211 -12.16 -16.82 -5.26
N GLY A 212 -12.03 -15.49 -5.28
CA GLY A 212 -12.45 -14.56 -4.23
C GLY A 212 -11.58 -14.62 -2.98
N ALA A 213 -10.35 -15.11 -3.09
CA ALA A 213 -9.47 -15.39 -1.97
C ALA A 213 -8.36 -14.34 -1.79
N ILE A 214 -7.92 -14.16 -0.56
CA ILE A 214 -6.70 -13.41 -0.22
C ILE A 214 -5.50 -14.21 -0.72
N THR A 215 -4.63 -13.58 -1.51
CA THR A 215 -3.38 -14.17 -2.01
C THR A 215 -2.21 -13.95 -1.06
N GLY A 216 -2.31 -12.95 -0.17
CA GLY A 216 -1.32 -12.69 0.86
C GLY A 216 -1.19 -11.20 1.18
N THR A 217 -0.30 -10.90 2.13
CA THR A 217 0.04 -9.52 2.49
C THR A 217 0.99 -8.90 1.47
N ILE A 218 0.71 -7.70 0.98
CA ILE A 218 1.47 -7.04 -0.10
C ILE A 218 2.24 -5.79 0.34
N ASN A 219 2.18 -5.42 1.62
CA ASN A 219 2.95 -4.33 2.22
C ASN A 219 4.04 -4.87 3.17
N PRO A 220 5.08 -5.55 2.65
CA PRO A 220 6.14 -6.10 3.47
C PRO A 220 6.84 -4.99 4.26
N ASN A 221 7.21 -5.27 5.51
CA ASN A 221 8.03 -4.38 6.33
C ASN A 221 9.40 -5.03 6.55
N ALA A 222 10.45 -4.22 6.64
CA ALA A 222 11.80 -4.75 6.88
C ALA A 222 11.96 -5.34 8.28
N THR A 223 11.08 -4.98 9.22
CA THR A 223 11.11 -5.41 10.63
C THR A 223 11.06 -6.93 10.76
N GLU A 224 10.26 -7.61 9.93
CA GLU A 224 10.21 -9.08 9.91
C GLU A 224 11.59 -9.69 9.59
N THR A 225 12.23 -9.21 8.52
CA THR A 225 13.55 -9.69 8.10
C THR A 225 14.62 -9.33 9.13
N PHE A 226 14.58 -8.12 9.69
CA PHE A 226 15.53 -7.69 10.73
C PHE A 226 15.42 -8.57 11.97
N LEU A 227 14.20 -8.90 12.39
CA LEU A 227 13.96 -9.79 13.52
C LEU A 227 14.52 -11.19 13.23
N GLN A 228 14.23 -11.76 12.06
CA GLN A 228 14.75 -13.07 11.67
C GLN A 228 16.27 -13.12 11.69
N VAL A 229 16.93 -12.11 11.11
CA VAL A 229 18.40 -12.02 11.10
C VAL A 229 18.95 -11.85 12.52
N ALA A 230 18.40 -10.94 13.31
CA ALA A 230 18.88 -10.68 14.68
C ALA A 230 18.77 -11.92 15.58
N VAL A 231 17.65 -12.64 15.48
CA VAL A 231 17.44 -13.91 16.21
C VAL A 231 18.37 -14.99 15.67
N GLY A 232 18.50 -15.14 14.35
CA GLY A 232 19.38 -16.11 13.69
C GLY A 232 20.86 -15.95 14.04
N LEU A 233 21.31 -14.72 14.33
CA LEU A 233 22.66 -14.42 14.79
C LEU A 233 22.91 -14.79 16.28
N GLY A 234 21.88 -15.26 17.00
CA GLY A 234 22.03 -15.82 18.35
C GLY A 234 22.15 -14.77 19.47
N GLY A 235 21.80 -13.52 19.22
CA GLY A 235 21.80 -12.48 20.25
C GLY A 235 20.71 -12.72 21.31
N ALA A 236 21.10 -12.82 22.59
CA ALA A 236 20.16 -13.06 23.69
C ALA A 236 19.03 -12.01 23.76
N GLU A 237 19.35 -10.74 23.55
CA GLU A 237 18.38 -9.63 23.49
C GLU A 237 17.38 -9.80 22.33
N ALA A 238 17.83 -10.31 21.18
CA ALA A 238 16.96 -10.53 20.03
C ALA A 238 15.99 -11.70 20.27
N ILE A 239 16.44 -12.74 20.96
CA ILE A 239 15.60 -13.88 21.35
C ILE A 239 14.56 -13.46 22.38
N ASP A 240 14.93 -12.68 23.40
CA ASP A 240 13.99 -12.11 24.38
C ASP A 240 12.97 -11.19 23.69
N LEU A 241 13.44 -10.35 22.77
CA LEU A 241 12.56 -9.49 21.98
C LEU A 241 11.54 -10.29 21.17
N ALA A 242 11.96 -11.36 20.49
CA ALA A 242 11.07 -12.23 19.74
C ALA A 242 10.06 -12.95 20.66
N ASP A 243 10.47 -13.40 21.85
CA ASP A 243 9.56 -14.02 22.81
C ASP A 243 8.45 -13.04 23.25
N ARG A 244 8.82 -11.80 23.57
CA ARG A 244 7.86 -10.73 23.92
C ARG A 244 6.96 -10.39 22.75
N PHE A 245 7.54 -10.14 21.57
CA PHE A 245 6.80 -9.73 20.38
C PHE A 245 5.81 -10.79 19.92
N GLY A 246 6.18 -12.06 19.91
CA GLY A 246 5.30 -13.19 19.59
C GLY A 246 4.00 -13.19 20.42
N ARG A 247 4.09 -12.80 21.69
CA ARG A 247 2.94 -12.85 22.61
C ARG A 247 2.06 -11.61 22.56
N THR A 248 2.62 -10.41 22.38
CA THR A 248 1.90 -9.16 22.68
C THR A 248 1.95 -8.08 21.60
N HIS A 249 2.80 -8.22 20.56
CA HIS A 249 2.98 -7.14 19.59
C HIS A 249 1.66 -6.83 18.85
N PRO A 250 1.24 -5.57 18.64
CA PRO A 250 -0.07 -5.27 18.03
C PRO A 250 -0.21 -5.83 16.60
N SER A 251 0.87 -5.83 15.81
CA SER A 251 0.89 -6.46 14.48
C SER A 251 1.03 -7.99 14.58
N GLU A 252 0.03 -8.71 14.08
CA GLU A 252 0.00 -10.17 14.03
C GLU A 252 1.11 -10.75 13.13
N ARG A 253 1.46 -10.05 12.06
CA ARG A 253 2.60 -10.38 11.19
C ARG A 253 3.93 -10.37 11.94
N ILE A 254 4.16 -9.40 12.82
CA ILE A 254 5.36 -9.39 13.68
C ILE A 254 5.31 -10.50 14.72
N ARG A 255 4.12 -10.85 15.25
CA ARG A 255 3.98 -12.03 16.11
C ARG A 255 4.40 -13.29 15.37
N LEU A 256 3.92 -13.48 14.14
CA LEU A 256 4.29 -14.61 13.29
C LEU A 256 5.77 -14.65 12.97
N ALA A 257 6.37 -13.53 12.57
CA ALA A 257 7.80 -13.45 12.30
C ALA A 257 8.65 -13.81 13.53
N SER A 258 8.17 -13.45 14.73
CA SER A 258 8.82 -13.80 16.00
C SER A 258 8.81 -15.31 16.27
N PHE A 259 7.66 -15.97 16.09
CA PHE A 259 7.56 -17.42 16.22
C PHE A 259 8.36 -18.15 15.13
N ALA A 260 8.30 -17.67 13.88
CA ALA A 260 9.08 -18.22 12.78
C ALA A 260 10.59 -18.14 13.05
N ALA A 261 11.08 -16.99 13.53
CA ALA A 261 12.48 -16.79 13.86
C ALA A 261 12.95 -17.72 15.00
N ARG A 262 12.14 -17.85 16.07
CA ARG A 262 12.43 -18.78 17.18
C ARG A 262 12.42 -20.24 16.72
N ALA A 263 11.45 -20.63 15.91
CA ALA A 263 11.37 -21.99 15.36
C ALA A 263 12.57 -22.31 14.45
N HIS A 264 13.10 -21.33 13.71
CA HIS A 264 14.29 -21.55 12.87
C HIS A 264 15.56 -21.88 13.68
N LEU A 265 15.68 -21.37 14.92
CA LEU A 265 16.78 -21.70 15.82
C LEU A 265 16.71 -23.11 16.41
N CYS A 266 15.53 -23.73 16.41
CA CYS A 266 15.34 -25.06 16.96
C CYS A 266 16.07 -26.11 16.11
N GLY A 267 16.88 -26.93 16.77
CA GLY A 267 17.74 -27.95 16.14
C GLY A 267 17.00 -29.24 15.75
N ASP A 268 15.77 -29.43 16.24
CA ASP A 268 14.99 -30.64 16.04
C ASP A 268 13.50 -30.34 15.84
N VAL A 269 12.75 -31.33 15.32
CA VAL A 269 11.32 -31.18 15.00
C VAL A 269 10.47 -30.97 16.25
N ALA A 270 10.80 -31.61 17.37
CA ALA A 270 10.00 -31.52 18.59
C ALA A 270 10.07 -30.13 19.21
N THR A 271 11.25 -29.51 19.22
CA THR A 271 11.41 -28.13 19.70
C THR A 271 10.78 -27.10 18.77
N ARG A 272 10.79 -27.34 17.44
CA ARG A 272 10.03 -26.52 16.47
C ARG A 272 8.53 -26.62 16.67
N GLU A 273 8.01 -27.83 16.85
CA GLU A 273 6.59 -28.08 17.10
C GLU A 273 6.15 -27.35 18.36
N ALA A 274 6.95 -27.38 19.43
CA ALA A 274 6.63 -26.69 20.68
C ALA A 274 6.50 -25.16 20.50
N VAL A 275 7.34 -24.53 19.67
CA VAL A 275 7.24 -23.09 19.37
C VAL A 275 5.93 -22.77 18.64
N TRP A 276 5.56 -23.57 17.65
CA TRP A 276 4.29 -23.36 16.95
C TRP A 276 3.08 -23.69 17.81
N ALA A 277 3.19 -24.70 18.68
CA ALA A 277 2.16 -25.02 19.64
C ALA A 277 1.96 -23.90 20.68
N GLU A 278 3.02 -23.18 21.05
CA GLU A 278 2.93 -21.94 21.82
C GLU A 278 2.19 -20.85 21.03
N ALA A 279 2.57 -20.62 19.78
CA ALA A 279 1.94 -19.62 18.91
C ALA A 279 0.43 -19.85 18.75
N GLU A 280 0.02 -21.10 18.58
CA GLU A 280 -1.38 -21.47 18.44
C GLU A 280 -2.21 -21.19 19.69
N ARG A 281 -1.68 -21.47 20.88
CA ARG A 281 -2.44 -21.36 22.13
C ARG A 281 -2.37 -19.99 22.79
N ASN A 282 -1.24 -19.29 22.65
CA ASN A 282 -0.89 -18.17 23.53
C ASN A 282 -0.78 -16.83 22.80
N SER A 283 -0.98 -16.78 21.49
CA SER A 283 -0.88 -15.53 20.71
C SER A 283 -2.11 -14.64 20.82
N GLY A 284 -3.28 -15.18 21.22
CA GLY A 284 -4.54 -14.42 21.26
C GLY A 284 -5.01 -13.91 19.89
N SER A 285 -4.50 -14.47 18.79
CA SER A 285 -4.79 -14.05 17.41
C SER A 285 -5.25 -15.26 16.59
N LEU A 286 -6.38 -15.11 15.88
CA LEU A 286 -6.89 -16.14 14.98
C LEU A 286 -5.96 -16.36 13.79
N LEU A 287 -5.37 -15.29 13.24
CA LEU A 287 -4.38 -15.36 12.18
C LEU A 287 -3.19 -16.21 12.64
N VAL A 288 -2.59 -15.84 13.78
CA VAL A 288 -1.40 -16.53 14.32
C VAL A 288 -1.71 -18.00 14.59
N ALA A 289 -2.88 -18.29 15.17
CA ALA A 289 -3.29 -19.66 15.46
C ALA A 289 -3.46 -20.52 14.20
N ARG A 290 -4.10 -19.99 13.15
CA ARG A 290 -4.29 -20.72 11.87
C ARG A 290 -2.97 -20.99 11.16
N VAL A 291 -2.06 -20.01 11.13
CA VAL A 291 -0.74 -20.20 10.53
C VAL A 291 0.07 -21.20 11.35
N ALA A 292 0.03 -21.11 12.68
CA ALA A 292 0.71 -22.06 13.56
C ALA A 292 0.24 -23.51 13.36
N ASP A 293 -1.07 -23.77 13.28
CA ASP A 293 -1.62 -25.10 12.97
C ASP A 293 -1.10 -25.62 11.62
N ARG A 294 -1.09 -24.77 10.57
CA ARG A 294 -0.53 -25.13 9.26
C ARG A 294 0.95 -25.52 9.35
N GLN A 295 1.75 -24.77 10.10
CA GLN A 295 3.17 -25.08 10.32
C GLN A 295 3.38 -26.38 11.08
N ARG A 296 2.56 -26.66 12.10
CA ARG A 296 2.62 -27.92 12.86
C ARG A 296 2.31 -29.12 11.97
N ARG A 297 1.25 -29.06 11.16
CA ARG A 297 0.90 -30.12 10.20
C ARG A 297 1.99 -30.37 9.17
N ALA A 298 2.67 -29.31 8.72
CA ALA A 298 3.80 -29.45 7.78
C ALA A 298 4.98 -30.20 8.42
N LEU A 299 5.22 -30.03 9.72
CA LEU A 299 6.27 -30.74 10.47
C LEU A 299 5.94 -32.22 10.71
N GLU A 300 4.66 -32.61 10.77
CA GLU A 300 4.24 -34.01 10.92
C GLU A 300 4.50 -34.85 9.65
N ILE A 301 4.62 -34.19 8.50
CA ILE A 301 4.81 -34.81 7.18
C ILE A 301 6.29 -34.84 6.76
N ALA A 302 7.15 -34.07 7.44
CA ALA A 302 8.58 -33.90 7.12
C ALA A 302 9.49 -34.93 7.83
#